data_AF-A0AAV2ARM5-F1
#
_entry.id   AF-A0AAV2ARM5-F1
#
_cell.length_a   1.000
_cell.length_b   1.000
_cell.length_c   1.000
_cell.angle_alpha   90.00
_cell.angle_beta   90.00
_cell.angle_gamma   90.00
#
_symmetry.space_group_name_H-M   'P 1'
#
loop_
_entity.id
_entity.type
_entity.pdbx_description
1 polymer ?
#
loop_
_entity_poly.entity_id
_entity_poly.type
_entity_poly.pdbx_seq_one_letter_code
_entity_poly.pdbx_strand_id
1 'polypeptide(L)' 'MDEPIYKRVASSSLSQHVGKPVTLLGEFDQLEPSGRMFTLKTSLNSTVTVQLQDPICHSTMKC' A
#
# COMPACT_ATOMS: atom_id res chain seq x y z
N MET A 1 2.65 24.93 -8.58
CA MET A 1 1.85 23.70 -8.68
C MET A 1 1.76 23.16 -7.28
N ASP A 2 0.55 23.08 -6.71
CA ASP A 2 0.34 22.57 -5.35
C ASP A 2 0.57 21.05 -5.39
N GLU A 3 1.58 20.55 -4.67
CA GLU A 3 1.73 19.10 -4.49
C GLU A 3 0.53 18.59 -3.67
N PRO A 4 -0.12 17.49 -4.07
CA PRO A 4 -1.23 16.95 -3.31
C PRO A 4 -0.75 16.55 -1.91
N ILE A 5 -1.38 17.12 -0.88
CA ILE A 5 -1.10 16.75 0.51
C ILE A 5 -1.64 15.33 0.74
N TYR A 6 -0.75 14.34 0.74
CA TYR A 6 -1.09 12.95 1.07
C TYR A 6 -1.29 12.81 2.58
N LYS A 7 -2.54 12.72 3.02
CA LYS A 7 -2.86 12.56 4.44
C LYS A 7 -2.50 11.16 4.91
N ARG A 8 -1.72 11.06 6.00
CA ARG A 8 -1.50 9.79 6.69
C ARG A 8 -2.79 9.32 7.36
N VAL A 9 -3.21 8.09 7.08
CA VAL A 9 -4.45 7.50 7.61
C VAL A 9 -4.18 6.19 8.33
N ALA A 10 -5.05 5.84 9.28
CA ALA A 10 -5.12 4.51 9.85
C ALA A 10 -5.93 3.58 8.91
N SER A 11 -5.65 2.27 8.97
CA SER A 11 -6.39 1.25 8.21
C SER A 11 -7.89 1.29 8.48
N SER A 12 -8.28 1.54 9.74
CA SER A 12 -9.68 1.65 10.17
C SER A 12 -10.44 2.81 9.51
N SER A 13 -9.74 3.80 8.94
CA SER A 13 -10.35 4.98 8.31
C SER A 13 -10.33 4.94 6.78
N LEU A 14 -9.87 3.85 6.15
CA LEU A 14 -9.74 3.77 4.68
C LEU A 14 -11.08 3.97 3.97
N SER A 15 -12.17 3.41 4.50
CA SER A 15 -13.52 3.56 3.93
C SER A 15 -13.99 5.02 3.85
N GLN A 16 -13.48 5.89 4.73
CA GLN A 16 -13.82 7.32 4.75
C GLN A 16 -13.00 8.15 3.73
N HIS A 17 -11.99 7.55 3.11
CA HIS A 17 -11.04 8.21 2.20
C HIS A 17 -11.10 7.67 0.77
N VAL A 18 -12.20 6.99 0.40
CA VAL A 18 -12.41 6.49 -0.97
C VAL A 18 -12.31 7.64 -1.98
N GLY A 19 -11.57 7.41 -3.06
CA GLY A 19 -11.33 8.39 -4.13
C GLY A 19 -10.36 9.53 -3.78
N LYS A 20 -9.70 9.48 -2.61
CA LYS A 20 -8.74 10.50 -2.17
C LYS A 20 -7.33 9.93 -2.07
N PRO A 21 -6.29 10.73 -2.36
CA PRO A 21 -4.91 10.34 -2.11
C PRO A 21 -4.64 10.18 -0.60
N VAL A 22 -3.95 9.12 -0.21
CA VAL A 22 -3.62 8.80 1.19
C VAL A 22 -2.20 8.26 1.33
N THR A 23 -1.64 8.37 2.53
CA THR A 23 -0.42 7.67 2.96
C THR A 23 -0.77 6.65 4.02
N LEU A 24 -0.40 5.39 3.81
CA LEU A 24 -0.59 4.31 4.78
C LEU A 24 0.78 3.75 5.17
N LEU A 25 1.01 3.57 6.47
CA LEU A 25 2.21 2.89 6.97
C LEU A 25 1.87 1.52 7.51
N GLY A 26 2.71 0.54 7.19
CA GLY A 26 2.60 -0.83 7.67
C GLY A 26 3.88 -1.61 7.36
N GLU A 27 3.99 -2.77 7.96
CA GLU A 27 5.00 -3.78 7.66
C GLU A 27 4.57 -4.55 6.41
N PHE A 28 5.50 -4.80 5.49
CA PHE A 28 5.24 -5.67 4.34
C PHE A 28 4.99 -7.10 4.81
N ASP A 29 3.97 -7.74 4.25
CA ASP A 29 3.54 -9.07 4.65
C ASP A 29 3.72 -10.09 3.51
N GLN A 30 2.96 -9.96 2.41
CA GLN A 30 3.03 -10.89 1.28
C GLN A 30 2.97 -10.15 -0.07
N LEU A 31 3.68 -10.64 -1.07
CA LEU A 31 3.57 -10.21 -2.48
C LEU A 31 2.90 -11.31 -3.30
N GLU A 32 1.91 -10.94 -4.11
CA GLU A 32 1.30 -11.86 -5.06
C GLU A 32 2.27 -12.24 -6.19
N PRO A 33 2.15 -13.45 -6.77
CA PRO A 33 3.03 -13.90 -7.85
C PRO A 33 3.13 -12.95 -9.05
N SER A 34 2.06 -12.20 -9.33
CA SER A 34 2.04 -11.20 -10.41
C SER A 34 2.92 -9.97 -10.14
N GLY A 35 3.33 -9.74 -8.89
CA GLY A 35 4.01 -8.53 -8.46
C GLY A 35 3.12 -7.28 -8.41
N ARG A 36 1.82 -7.39 -8.74
CA ARG A 36 0.88 -6.26 -8.86
C ARG A 36 0.04 -6.01 -7.62
N MET A 37 0.19 -6.84 -6.60
CA MET A 37 -0.57 -6.73 -5.36
C MET A 37 0.27 -7.22 -4.20
N PHE A 38 0.25 -6.49 -3.08
CA PHE A 38 0.86 -6.94 -1.84
C PHE A 38 -0.02 -6.59 -0.65
N THR A 39 0.22 -7.26 0.47
CA THR A 39 -0.41 -6.97 1.75
C THR A 39 0.54 -6.24 2.70
N LEU A 40 -0.04 -5.34 3.50
CA LEU A 40 0.62 -4.66 4.60
C LEU A 40 -0.05 -5.05 5.92
N LYS A 41 0.74 -5.35 6.94
CA LYS A 41 0.29 -5.41 8.32
C LYS A 41 0.49 -4.07 9.00
N THR A 42 -0.60 -3.40 9.37
CA THR A 42 -0.52 -2.11 10.06
C THR A 42 -0.34 -2.27 11.57
N SER A 43 -0.04 -1.18 12.29
CA SER A 43 0.10 -1.15 13.75
C SER A 43 -1.15 -1.62 14.53
N LEU A 44 -2.31 -1.66 13.88
CA LEU A 44 -3.56 -2.15 14.47
C LEU A 44 -3.77 -3.65 14.23
N ASN A 45 -2.74 -4.38 13.79
CA ASN A 45 -2.81 -5.79 13.38
C ASN A 45 -3.82 -6.08 12.25
N SER A 46 -4.29 -5.04 11.54
CA SER A 46 -5.13 -5.22 10.36
C SER A 46 -4.28 -5.38 9.11
N THR A 47 -4.66 -6.31 8.25
CA THR A 47 -4.08 -6.51 6.92
C THR A 47 -4.75 -5.56 5.91
N VAL A 48 -3.95 -4.87 5.12
CA VAL A 48 -4.41 -3.99 4.03
C VAL A 48 -3.81 -4.45 2.71
N THR A 49 -4.65 -4.58 1.69
CA THR A 49 -4.22 -4.91 0.33
C THR A 49 -3.87 -3.63 -0.45
N VAL A 50 -2.71 -3.62 -1.07
CA VAL A 50 -2.26 -2.56 -1.98
C VAL A 50 -2.18 -3.12 -3.38
N GLN A 51 -2.84 -2.46 -4.33
CA GLN A 51 -2.79 -2.79 -5.76
C GLN A 51 -1.87 -1.80 -6.47
N LEU A 52 -1.10 -2.32 -7.42
CA LEU A 52 -0.13 -1.56 -8.20
C LEU A 52 -0.53 -1.56 -9.67
N GLN A 53 -0.27 -0.42 -10.31
CA GLN A 53 -0.48 -0.27 -11.75
C GLN A 53 0.50 -1.15 -12.54
N ASP A 54 1.77 -1.09 -12.16
CA ASP A 54 2.84 -1.91 -12.72
C ASP A 54 3.37 -2.89 -11.67
N PRO A 55 3.76 -4.11 -12.08
CA PRO A 55 4.32 -5.07 -11.14
C PRO A 55 5.63 -4.54 -10.56
N ILE A 56 5.90 -4.87 -9.29
CA ILE A 56 7.24 -4.67 -8.74
C ILE A 56 8.17 -5.68 -9.40
N CYS A 57 8.82 -5.27 -10.49
CA CYS A 57 9.92 -6.02 -11.09
C CYS A 57 11.10 -5.96 -10.12
N HIS A 58 11.42 -7.11 -9.53
CA HIS A 58 12.43 -7.20 -8.50
C HIS A 58 13.85 -7.07 -9.10
N SER A 59 14.34 -5.84 -9.28
CA SER A 59 15.73 -5.59 -9.73
C SER A 59 16.79 -5.86 -8.65
N THR A 60 16.42 -6.38 -7.47
CA THR A 60 17.31 -6.56 -6.31
C THR A 60 17.33 -7.96 -5.68
N MET A 61 16.60 -8.93 -6.21
CA MET A 61 16.82 -10.36 -5.96
C MET A 61 17.11 -10.94 -7.33
N LYS A 62 18.40 -11.14 -7.57
CA LYS A 62 18.88 -11.96 -8.65
C LYS A 62 18.22 -13.34 -8.53
N CYS A 63 17.70 -13.84 -9.65
CA CYS A 63 17.52 -15.27 -9.84
C CYS A 63 18.87 -15.99 -9.72
#